data_AF-A0A926BE02-F1
#
_entry.id   AF-A0A926BE02-F1
#
_cell.length_a   1.000
_cell.length_b   1.000
_cell.length_c   1.000
_cell.angle_alpha   90.00
_cell.angle_beta   90.00
_cell.angle_gamma   90.00
#
_symmetry.space_group_name_H-M   'P 1'
#
loop_
_entity.id
_entity.type
_entity.pdbx_description
1 polymer ?
#
loop_
_entity_poly.entity_id
_entity_poly.type
_entity_poly.pdbx_seq_one_letter_code
_entity_poly.pdbx_strand_id
1 'polypeptide(L)'
;MNTPALVPQPVPEDATCLRPLLRLALGRVAHAVGSDMQLRLHTVCDHDSDHYLLVAEGWQGYRRIYRTLVHMALQGDVLHVYEDGTVNGVVECLCAVGVPRERIICEWARGSLMNDAPHR
;
A
#
# COMPACT_ATOMS: atom_id res chain seq x y z
N MET A 1 -23.55 -6.54 17.28
CA MET A 1 -22.92 -6.38 15.95
C MET A 1 -21.48 -6.83 16.10
N ASN A 2 -21.16 -8.03 15.64
CA ASN A 2 -19.87 -8.68 15.87
C ASN A 2 -19.00 -8.45 14.63
N THR A 3 -18.00 -7.58 14.71
CA THR A 3 -16.97 -7.46 13.67
C THR A 3 -16.18 -8.78 13.68
N PRO A 4 -16.07 -9.54 12.58
CA PRO A 4 -15.27 -10.75 12.61
C PRO A 4 -13.82 -10.32 12.82
N ALA A 5 -13.22 -10.78 13.91
CA ALA A 5 -11.80 -10.64 14.16
C ALA A 5 -11.07 -11.26 12.96
N LEU A 6 -10.30 -10.42 12.25
CA LEU A 6 -9.46 -10.83 11.14
C LEU A 6 -8.46 -11.86 11.67
N VAL A 7 -8.68 -13.14 11.33
CA VAL A 7 -7.76 -14.22 11.66
C VAL A 7 -6.39 -13.85 11.08
N PRO A 8 -5.32 -13.77 11.89
CA PRO A 8 -3.98 -13.54 11.37
C PRO A 8 -3.62 -14.71 10.45
N GLN A 9 -3.55 -14.43 9.15
CA GLN A 9 -3.07 -15.38 8.16
C GLN A 9 -1.57 -15.62 8.43
N PRO A 10 -1.09 -16.87 8.39
CA PRO A 10 0.31 -17.18 8.63
C PRO A 10 1.18 -16.44 7.60
N VAL A 11 2.15 -15.68 8.11
CA VAL A 11 3.16 -15.02 7.29
C VAL A 11 4.04 -16.11 6.66
N PRO A 12 4.24 -16.15 5.33
CA PRO A 12 5.11 -17.14 4.70
C PRO A 12 6.55 -16.99 5.21
N GLU A 13 7.18 -18.10 5.62
CA GLU A 13 8.52 -18.10 6.24
C GLU A 13 9.65 -17.68 5.28
N ASP A 14 9.39 -17.72 3.97
CA ASP A 14 10.30 -17.19 2.95
C ASP A 14 9.93 -15.76 2.58
N ALA A 15 10.48 -14.78 3.32
CA ALA A 15 10.43 -13.35 3.01
C ALA A 15 11.03 -12.97 1.62
N THR A 16 11.49 -13.96 0.84
CA THR A 16 12.03 -13.82 -0.52
C THR A 16 10.93 -13.56 -1.56
N CYS A 17 9.68 -13.92 -1.30
CA CYS A 17 8.57 -13.66 -2.23
C CYS A 17 7.66 -12.55 -1.67
N LEU A 18 8.00 -11.28 -1.95
CA LEU A 18 7.21 -10.13 -1.49
C LEU A 18 5.85 -10.03 -2.20
N ARG A 19 5.70 -10.56 -3.41
CA ARG A 19 4.49 -10.40 -4.25
C ARG A 19 3.17 -10.84 -3.59
N PRO A 20 3.08 -12.01 -2.92
CA PRO A 20 1.86 -12.41 -2.21
C PRO A 20 1.53 -11.48 -1.03
N LEU A 21 2.56 -10.98 -0.34
CA LEU A 21 2.40 -10.04 0.78
C LEU A 21 1.85 -8.69 0.30
N LEU A 22 2.26 -8.22 -0.88
CA LEU A 22 1.76 -6.97 -1.46
C LEU A 22 0.27 -7.05 -1.78
N ARG A 23 -0.18 -8.16 -2.36
CA ARG A 23 -1.62 -8.39 -2.62
C ARG A 23 -2.41 -8.45 -1.31
N LEU A 24 -1.87 -9.10 -0.28
CA LEU A 24 -2.53 -9.19 1.03
C LEU A 24 -2.59 -7.82 1.73
N ALA A 25 -1.51 -7.04 1.68
CA ALA A 25 -1.48 -5.68 2.21
C ALA A 25 -2.50 -4.76 1.51
N LEU A 26 -2.59 -4.81 0.18
CA LEU A 26 -3.60 -4.07 -0.58
C LEU A 26 -5.03 -4.49 -0.22
N GLY A 27 -5.27 -5.80 -0.04
CA GLY A 27 -6.55 -6.31 0.41
C GLY A 27 -6.95 -5.80 1.80
N ARG A 28 -5.99 -5.72 2.75
CA ARG A 28 -6.22 -5.19 4.09
C ARG A 28 -6.54 -3.69 4.07
N VAL A 29 -5.79 -2.92 3.30
CA VAL A 29 -6.05 -1.49 3.11
C VAL A 29 -7.42 -1.27 2.47
N ALA A 30 -7.75 -2.05 1.44
CA ALA A 30 -9.04 -1.95 0.78
C ALA A 30 -10.21 -2.22 1.74
N HIS A 31 -10.10 -3.25 2.58
CA HIS A 31 -11.13 -3.55 3.56
C HIS A 31 -11.31 -2.43 4.60
N ALA A 32 -10.20 -1.87 5.10
CA ALA A 32 -10.24 -0.76 6.05
C ALA A 32 -10.89 0.50 5.45
N VAL A 33 -10.54 0.86 4.21
CA VAL A 33 -11.04 2.09 3.56
C VAL A 33 -12.46 1.95 3.02
N GLY A 34 -12.81 0.79 2.46
CA GLY A 34 -14.11 0.54 1.84
C GLY A 34 -15.29 0.48 2.83
N SER A 35 -14.99 0.35 4.13
CA SER A 35 -16.01 0.26 5.18
C SER A 35 -16.61 1.61 5.56
N ASP A 36 -15.91 2.73 5.30
CA ASP A 36 -16.30 4.07 5.77
C ASP A 36 -16.88 4.99 4.67
N MET A 37 -16.71 4.64 3.40
CA MET A 37 -17.20 5.46 2.28
C MET A 37 -17.86 4.58 1.22
N GLN A 38 -18.91 5.07 0.56
CA GLN A 38 -19.55 4.42 -0.60
C GLN A 38 -18.63 4.45 -1.85
N LEU A 39 -17.37 4.07 -1.67
CA LEU A 39 -16.35 3.99 -2.69
C LEU A 39 -16.16 2.52 -3.08
N ARG A 40 -16.10 2.26 -4.38
CA ARG A 40 -15.60 1.00 -4.92
C ARG A 40 -14.09 1.08 -4.99
N LEU A 41 -13.43 0.03 -4.52
CA LEU A 41 -11.98 -0.08 -4.55
C LEU A 41 -11.58 -1.15 -5.55
N HIS A 42 -10.59 -0.82 -6.37
CA HIS A 42 -10.04 -1.66 -7.42
C HIS A 42 -8.58 -1.94 -7.12
N THR A 43 -8.23 -3.21 -7.01
CA THR A 43 -6.83 -3.64 -6.95
C THR A 43 -6.31 -3.83 -8.36
N VAL A 44 -5.22 -3.15 -8.70
CA VAL A 44 -4.53 -3.30 -9.98
C VAL A 44 -3.14 -3.84 -9.67
N CYS A 45 -2.87 -5.08 -10.10
CA CYS A 45 -1.57 -5.72 -9.98
C CYS A 45 -1.02 -5.98 -11.37
N ASP A 46 0.08 -5.31 -11.72
CA ASP A 46 0.90 -5.65 -12.87
C ASP A 46 2.07 -6.50 -12.38
N HIS A 47 2.06 -7.78 -12.74
CA HIS A 47 3.07 -8.73 -12.33
C HIS A 47 4.34 -8.69 -13.20
N ASP A 48 4.26 -8.12 -14.40
CA ASP A 48 5.40 -8.05 -15.33
C ASP A 48 6.30 -6.87 -14.96
N SER A 49 5.70 -5.74 -14.59
CA SER A 49 6.41 -4.53 -14.16
C SER A 49 6.44 -4.36 -12.63
N ASP A 50 5.88 -5.32 -11.89
CA ASP A 50 5.84 -5.36 -10.42
C ASP A 50 5.23 -4.08 -9.80
N HIS A 51 4.18 -3.54 -10.42
CA HIS A 51 3.42 -2.39 -9.95
C HIS A 51 2.09 -2.81 -9.30
N TYR A 52 1.81 -2.23 -8.13
CA TYR A 52 0.69 -2.61 -7.28
C TYR A 52 -0.07 -1.36 -6.83
N LEU A 53 -1.31 -1.20 -7.27
CA LEU A 53 -2.14 -0.03 -7.01
C LEU A 53 -3.46 -0.41 -6.34
N LEU A 54 -3.93 0.48 -5.45
CA LEU A 54 -5.31 0.52 -4.99
C LEU A 54 -5.97 1.78 -5.56
N VAL A 55 -6.94 1.63 -6.44
CA VAL A 55 -7.69 2.73 -7.03
C VAL A 55 -9.06 2.82 -6.35
N ALA A 56 -9.40 4.00 -5.84
CA ALA A 56 -10.73 4.29 -5.34
C ALA A 56 -11.56 5.01 -6.38
N GLU A 57 -12.78 4.54 -6.58
CA GLU A 57 -13.79 5.20 -7.37
C GLU A 57 -15.10 5.35 -6.61
N GLY A 58 -15.84 6.42 -6.86
CA GLY A 58 -17.20 6.56 -6.37
C GLY A 58 -17.70 7.98 -6.55
N TRP A 59 -18.62 8.37 -5.68
CA TRP A 59 -19.20 9.69 -5.64
C TRP A 59 -19.30 10.17 -4.20
N GLN A 60 -19.05 11.46 -3.99
CA GLN A 60 -19.34 12.16 -2.74
C GLN A 60 -20.25 13.33 -3.08
N GLY A 61 -21.56 13.13 -2.89
CA GLY A 61 -22.57 14.02 -3.44
C GLY A 61 -22.42 14.10 -4.97
N TYR A 62 -22.24 15.32 -5.48
CA TYR A 62 -22.07 15.60 -6.92
C TYR A 62 -20.62 15.50 -7.40
N ARG A 63 -19.66 15.22 -6.49
CA ARG A 63 -18.24 15.14 -6.84
C ARG A 63 -17.88 13.70 -7.20
N ARG A 64 -17.39 13.49 -8.42
CA ARG A 64 -16.76 12.22 -8.83
C ARG A 64 -15.48 12.02 -8.02
N ILE A 65 -15.35 10.85 -7.41
CA ILE A 65 -14.10 10.39 -6.80
C ILE A 65 -13.50 9.35 -7.75
N TYR A 66 -12.28 9.61 -8.20
CA TYR A 66 -11.45 8.66 -8.94
C TYR A 66 -9.99 9.00 -8.66
N ARG A 67 -9.32 8.20 -7.83
CA ARG A 67 -7.92 8.45 -7.42
C ARG A 67 -7.19 7.16 -7.08
N THR A 68 -5.88 7.17 -7.21
CA THR A 68 -5.01 6.14 -6.62
C THR A 68 -4.88 6.43 -5.13
N LEU A 69 -5.27 5.47 -4.29
CA LEU A 69 -5.11 5.54 -2.83
C LEU A 69 -3.74 5.05 -2.38
N VAL A 70 -3.22 4.01 -3.02
CA VAL A 70 -1.92 3.44 -2.72
C VAL A 70 -1.26 3.09 -4.04
N HIS A 71 0.01 3.44 -4.20
CA HIS A 71 0.83 3.00 -5.32
C HIS A 71 2.17 2.53 -4.81
N MET A 72 2.50 1.27 -5.11
CA MET A 72 3.76 0.65 -4.78
C MET A 72 4.38 -0.01 -6.01
N ALA A 73 5.69 -0.16 -6.02
CA ALA A 73 6.40 -1.01 -6.97
C ALA A 73 7.49 -1.81 -6.27
N LEU A 74 7.70 -3.05 -6.70
CA LEU A 74 8.81 -3.86 -6.25
C LEU A 74 9.96 -3.77 -7.26
N GLN A 75 11.07 -3.16 -6.87
CA GLN A 75 12.28 -3.09 -7.68
C GLN A 75 13.37 -3.97 -7.05
N GLY A 76 13.52 -5.18 -7.60
CA GLY A 76 14.33 -6.22 -6.98
C GLY A 76 13.72 -6.66 -5.65
N ASP A 77 14.43 -6.42 -4.55
CA ASP A 77 13.98 -6.75 -3.18
C ASP A 77 13.48 -5.52 -2.40
N VAL A 78 13.43 -4.35 -3.06
CA VAL A 78 13.06 -3.09 -2.43
C VAL A 78 11.65 -2.69 -2.88
N LEU A 79 10.80 -2.42 -1.90
CA LEU A 79 9.45 -1.92 -2.12
C LEU A 79 9.45 -0.40 -2.10
N HIS A 80 9.15 0.20 -3.24
CA HIS A 80 8.96 1.63 -3.38
C HIS A 80 7.48 1.97 -3.17
N VAL A 81 7.21 2.94 -2.30
CA VAL A 81 5.87 3.50 -2.07
C VAL A 81 5.85 4.90 -2.68
N TYR A 82 5.06 5.07 -3.74
CA TYR A 82 4.91 6.35 -4.43
C TYR A 82 3.78 7.20 -3.85
N GLU A 83 2.69 6.55 -3.46
CA GLU A 83 1.49 7.21 -2.91
C GLU A 83 0.96 6.40 -1.73
N ASP A 84 0.61 7.11 -0.65
CA ASP A 84 -0.04 6.55 0.53
C ASP A 84 -1.13 7.49 1.05
N GLY A 85 -2.37 7.22 0.65
CA GLY A 85 -3.56 7.94 1.08
C GLY A 85 -4.28 7.29 2.26
N THR A 86 -3.61 6.39 3.01
CA THR A 86 -4.20 5.68 4.15
C THR A 86 -4.00 6.46 5.45
N VAL A 87 -4.95 6.33 6.39
CA VAL A 87 -4.88 7.05 7.69
C VAL A 87 -3.77 6.49 8.58
N ASN A 88 -3.61 5.17 8.60
CA ASN A 88 -2.65 4.49 9.49
C ASN A 88 -1.28 4.26 8.83
N GLY A 89 -1.14 4.62 7.56
CA GLY A 89 0.05 4.36 6.75
C GLY A 89 0.11 2.93 6.19
N VAL A 90 0.41 2.81 4.90
CA VAL A 90 0.60 1.52 4.24
C VAL A 90 1.87 0.84 4.73
N VAL A 91 2.89 1.61 5.09
CA VAL A 91 4.17 1.11 5.61
C VAL A 91 3.97 0.32 6.90
N GLU A 92 3.19 0.83 7.84
CA GLU A 92 2.92 0.09 9.09
C GLU A 92 2.14 -1.19 8.83
N CYS A 93 1.20 -1.17 7.88
CA CYS A 93 0.47 -2.37 7.47
C CYS A 93 1.41 -3.43 6.87
N LEU A 94 2.41 -3.01 6.07
CA LEU A 94 3.41 -3.87 5.46
C LEU A 94 4.36 -4.47 6.50
N CYS A 95 4.84 -3.66 7.44
CA CYS A 95 5.67 -4.12 8.55
C CYS A 95 4.91 -5.15 9.42
N ALA A 96 3.63 -4.90 9.70
CA ALA A 96 2.79 -5.81 10.49
C ALA A 96 2.55 -7.18 9.83
N VAL A 97 2.73 -7.29 8.51
CA VAL A 97 2.64 -8.57 7.78
C VAL A 97 4.02 -9.15 7.44
N GLY A 98 5.09 -8.58 7.99
CA GLY A 98 6.45 -9.16 7.94
C GLY A 98 7.39 -8.54 6.91
N VAL A 99 7.03 -7.44 6.24
CA VAL A 99 7.97 -6.74 5.34
C VAL A 99 8.98 -5.94 6.18
N PRO A 100 10.31 -6.16 6.05
CA PRO A 100 11.30 -5.39 6.78
C PRO A 100 11.24 -3.91 6.40
N ARG A 101 11.26 -3.02 7.39
CA ARG A 101 11.15 -1.56 7.16
C ARG A 101 12.30 -1.02 6.32
N GLU A 102 13.48 -1.62 6.43
CA GLU A 102 14.69 -1.25 5.70
C GLU A 102 14.57 -1.53 4.19
N ARG A 103 13.62 -2.38 3.80
CA ARG A 103 13.31 -2.70 2.39
C ARG A 103 12.19 -1.83 1.82
N ILE A 104 11.68 -0.85 2.57
CA ILE A 104 10.59 0.03 2.14
C ILE A 104 11.12 1.45 1.95
N ILE A 105 10.98 2.00 0.75
CA ILE A 105 11.36 3.37 0.42
C ILE A 105 10.10 4.17 0.10
N CYS A 106 9.84 5.24 0.86
CA CYS A 106 8.81 6.22 0.54
C CYS A 106 9.40 7.31 -0.37
N GLU A 107 8.98 7.36 -1.63
CA GLU A 107 9.60 8.25 -2.63
C GLU A 107 9.40 9.74 -2.31
N TRP A 108 8.29 10.12 -1.69
CA TRP A 108 8.06 11.49 -1.23
C TRP A 108 9.07 11.92 -0.15
N ALA A 109 9.64 10.99 0.63
CA ALA A 109 10.61 11.28 1.68
C ALA A 109 12.01 11.51 1.10
N ARG A 110 12.28 10.99 -0.10
CA ARG A 110 13.58 11.07 -0.78
C ARG A 110 13.94 12.50 -1.16
N GLY A 111 12.94 13.31 -1.55
CA GLY A 111 13.13 14.74 -1.84
C GLY A 111 13.58 15.55 -0.62
N SER A 112 13.10 15.20 0.57
CA SER A 112 13.52 15.85 1.82
C SER A 112 14.98 15.54 2.16
N LEU A 113 15.41 14.29 1.93
CA LEU A 113 16.81 13.87 2.16
C LEU A 113 17.79 14.43 1.10
N MET A 114 17.32 14.71 -0.12
CA MET A 114 18.14 15.33 -1.18
C MET A 114 18.34 16.84 -0.99
N ASN A 115 17.43 17.55 -0.31
CA ASN A 115 17.61 18.96 0.04
C ASN A 115 18.56 19.18 1.23
N ASP A 116 18.72 18.19 2.11
CA ASP A 116 19.66 18.23 3.23
C ASP A 116 21.07 17.70 2.86
N ALA A 117 21.23 17.17 1.64
CA ALA A 117 22.55 16.81 1.12
C ALA A 117 23.31 18.09 0.73
N PRO A 118 24.55 18.33 1.21
CA PRO A 118 25.30 19.50 0.83
C PRO A 118 25.43 19.52 -0.70
N HIS A 119 24.95 20.59 -1.33
CA HIS A 119 25.16 20.84 -2.75
C HIS A 119 26.67 20.75 -3.02
N ARG A 120 27.09 19.76 -3.79
CA ARG A 120 28.48 19.58 -4.18
C ARG A 120 28.74 20.26 -5.53
#